data_AF-A0A7L6AYQ3-F1
#
_entry.id   AF-A0A7L6AYQ3-F1
#
_cell.length_a   1.000
_cell.length_b   1.000
_cell.length_c   1.000
_cell.angle_alpha   90.00
_cell.angle_beta   90.00
_cell.angle_gamma   90.00
#
_symmetry.space_group_name_H-M   'P 1'
#
loop_
_entity.id
_entity.type
_entity.pdbx_description
1 polymer ?
#
loop_
_entity_poly.entity_id
_entity_poly.type
_entity_poly.pdbx_seq_one_letter_code
_entity_poly.pdbx_strand_id
1 'polypeptide(L)'
;MPFFPLEPDKAASPAEIKLELQQVGDAQHWRIDTHQQEASPASKPVTQYIIRNAAPQAGSLCQLRLDWQQSAANRVLPFTLETSQDLDQWDTLASLSVSRLQHADASLENRQVEISCTRAAYLRLSWQQPQADVLLTQVQGVYSQEVRQKSDWFTLNRQDIVVAGKGAEWRFDNPGILSISQIRLTPPASGLMYSGSVYSRAAQQPGEKEQWQYRGSLNQYRLTLDNTEVRSAPDGLVVSRDPFWKISLDNPGSLPSANLPEISLGWQPDSVLFWRRASRLYAGLWQSGHWRRGQGNLTDAFRELQARGLQPEQVSLGEAHPLGDIELHPNPFPWKLLAMWLVLIAGTLLMGYMAYSLYRQMNKQT
;
A
#
# COMPACT_ATOMS: atom_id res chain seq x y z
N MET A 1 -4.15 -16.82 -13.34
CA MET A 1 -4.84 -16.35 -14.56
C MET A 1 -4.17 -17.03 -15.75
N PRO A 2 -4.93 -17.49 -16.76
CA PRO A 2 -4.34 -18.05 -17.96
C PRO A 2 -3.69 -16.95 -18.79
N PHE A 3 -2.50 -17.23 -19.33
CA PHE A 3 -1.72 -16.32 -20.14
C PHE A 3 -1.12 -17.06 -21.34
N PHE A 4 -0.86 -16.32 -22.42
CA PHE A 4 -0.44 -16.84 -23.72
C PHE A 4 0.77 -16.03 -24.20
N PRO A 5 1.94 -16.65 -24.41
CA PRO A 5 3.10 -15.97 -24.97
C PRO A 5 2.87 -15.63 -26.44
N LEU A 6 3.29 -14.44 -26.86
CA LEU A 6 3.37 -14.03 -28.26
C LEU A 6 4.84 -14.01 -28.67
N GLU A 7 5.19 -14.89 -29.61
CA GLU A 7 6.51 -14.90 -30.25
C GLU A 7 6.52 -13.85 -31.36
N PRO A 8 7.61 -13.06 -31.51
CA PRO A 8 7.75 -12.17 -32.65
C PRO A 8 7.77 -13.01 -33.94
N ASP A 9 6.92 -12.63 -34.89
CA ASP A 9 6.85 -13.30 -36.18
C ASP A 9 8.19 -13.16 -36.91
N LYS A 10 8.65 -14.24 -37.54
CA LYS A 10 9.73 -14.15 -38.51
C LYS A 10 9.25 -13.16 -39.57
N ALA A 11 10.02 -12.12 -39.89
CA ALA A 11 9.86 -11.48 -41.19
C ALA A 11 9.90 -12.61 -42.22
N ALA A 12 8.75 -12.89 -42.84
CA ALA A 12 8.61 -14.02 -43.75
C ALA A 12 9.58 -13.77 -44.91
N SER A 13 10.69 -14.51 -44.94
CA SER A 13 11.35 -14.79 -46.20
C SER A 13 10.27 -15.44 -47.08
N PRO A 14 10.07 -14.99 -48.33
CA PRO A 14 8.90 -15.37 -49.11
C PRO A 14 8.86 -16.90 -49.21
N ALA A 15 7.92 -17.51 -48.46
CA ALA A 15 7.63 -18.92 -48.60
C ALA A 15 6.95 -19.09 -49.95
N GLU A 16 7.41 -20.04 -50.77
CA GLU A 16 6.70 -20.44 -51.98
C GLU A 16 5.31 -20.95 -51.59
N ILE A 17 4.30 -20.09 -51.72
CA ILE A 17 2.91 -20.47 -51.55
C ILE A 17 2.50 -21.24 -52.81
N LYS A 18 2.38 -22.56 -52.71
CA LYS A 18 1.84 -23.39 -53.77
C LYS A 18 0.33 -23.53 -53.55
N LEU A 19 -0.46 -22.80 -54.34
CA LEU A 19 -1.92 -22.91 -54.37
C LEU A 19 -2.30 -24.01 -55.37
N GLU A 20 -2.88 -25.10 -54.89
CA GLU A 20 -3.40 -26.17 -55.75
C GLU A 20 -4.93 -26.15 -55.69
N LEU A 21 -5.55 -25.94 -56.86
CA LEU A 21 -7.01 -25.89 -57.00
C LEU A 21 -7.51 -27.31 -57.33
N GLN A 22 -8.18 -27.96 -56.39
CA GLN A 22 -8.91 -29.20 -56.65
C GLN A 22 -10.41 -28.97 -56.61
N GLN A 23 -11.05 -29.27 -57.74
CA GLN A 23 -12.50 -29.22 -57.90
C GLN A 23 -13.06 -30.62 -57.66
N VAL A 24 -13.81 -30.80 -56.57
CA VAL A 24 -14.48 -32.07 -56.24
C VAL A 24 -15.99 -31.85 -56.29
N GLY A 25 -16.62 -32.28 -57.38
CA GLY A 25 -18.04 -32.04 -57.63
C GLY A 25 -18.35 -30.57 -57.92
N ASP A 26 -19.46 -30.06 -57.36
CA ASP A 26 -19.99 -28.71 -57.62
C ASP A 26 -19.56 -27.66 -56.57
N ALA A 27 -18.65 -28.02 -55.67
CA ALA A 27 -18.12 -27.13 -54.63
C ALA A 27 -16.61 -26.90 -54.81
N GLN A 28 -16.20 -25.63 -54.85
CA GLN A 28 -14.78 -25.24 -54.85
C GLN A 28 -14.25 -25.18 -53.42
N HIS A 29 -13.25 -26.02 -53.11
CA HIS A 29 -12.54 -25.99 -51.84
C HIS A 29 -11.11 -25.48 -52.05
N TRP A 30 -10.72 -24.45 -51.31
CA TRP A 30 -9.36 -23.92 -51.32
C TRP A 30 -8.52 -24.67 -50.29
N ARG A 31 -7.43 -25.32 -50.72
CA ARG A 31 -6.47 -25.95 -49.81
C ARG A 31 -5.14 -25.21 -49.93
N ILE A 32 -4.66 -24.65 -48.83
CA ILE A 32 -3.35 -24.01 -48.73
C ILE A 32 -2.47 -24.96 -47.92
N ASP A 33 -1.50 -25.59 -48.58
CA ASP A 33 -0.50 -26.42 -47.91
C ASP A 33 0.78 -25.59 -47.70
N THR A 34 1.00 -25.13 -46.46
CA THR A 34 2.27 -24.49 -46.07
C THR A 34 3.22 -25.54 -45.51
N HIS A 35 4.24 -25.92 -46.27
CA HIS A 35 5.33 -26.76 -45.76
C HIS A 35 6.31 -25.89 -44.96
N GLN A 36 6.25 -25.98 -43.63
CA GLN A 36 7.20 -25.33 -42.74
C GLN A 36 8.36 -26.30 -42.46
N GLN A 37 9.57 -25.93 -42.87
CA GLN A 37 10.76 -26.76 -42.64
C GLN A 37 11.15 -26.67 -41.15
N GLU A 38 11.04 -27.79 -40.43
CA GLU A 38 11.37 -27.89 -39.01
C GLU A 38 12.85 -27.56 -38.76
N ALA A 39 13.08 -26.54 -37.94
CA ALA A 39 14.38 -26.25 -37.33
C ALA A 39 14.27 -26.43 -35.81
N SER A 40 15.21 -27.17 -35.23
CA SER A 40 15.34 -27.51 -33.80
C SER A 40 15.30 -26.31 -32.82
N PRO A 41 14.94 -26.54 -31.54
CA PRO A 41 14.41 -25.52 -30.65
C PRO A 41 15.52 -24.75 -29.93
N ALA A 42 15.90 -23.58 -30.46
CA ALA A 42 16.37 -22.49 -29.62
C ALA A 42 15.13 -21.68 -29.22
N SER A 43 14.82 -21.62 -27.91
CA SER A 43 13.67 -20.88 -27.38
C SER A 43 13.74 -19.43 -27.84
N LYS A 44 12.78 -19.01 -28.66
CA LYS A 44 12.72 -17.65 -29.19
C LYS A 44 12.42 -16.65 -28.07
N PRO A 45 12.92 -15.40 -28.16
CA PRO A 45 12.60 -14.37 -27.18
C PRO A 45 11.09 -14.04 -27.22
N VAL A 46 10.38 -14.31 -26.14
CA VAL A 46 8.98 -13.90 -25.99
C VAL A 46 8.95 -12.44 -25.54
N THR A 47 8.42 -11.56 -26.38
CA THR A 47 8.35 -10.12 -26.11
C THR A 47 7.04 -9.69 -25.46
N GLN A 48 5.95 -10.45 -25.68
CA GLN A 48 4.62 -10.07 -25.23
C GLN A 48 3.82 -11.26 -24.70
N TYR A 49 2.88 -10.99 -23.81
CA TYR A 49 1.96 -11.98 -23.24
C TYR A 49 0.54 -11.42 -23.24
N ILE A 50 -0.42 -12.21 -23.70
CA ILE A 50 -1.85 -11.94 -23.53
C ILE A 50 -2.32 -12.68 -22.29
N ILE A 51 -2.95 -11.98 -21.35
CA ILE A 51 -3.46 -12.52 -20.10
C ILE A 51 -4.98 -12.39 -20.14
N ARG A 52 -5.69 -13.50 -19.95
CA ARG A 52 -7.15 -13.48 -19.84
C ARG A 52 -7.54 -13.21 -18.38
N ASN A 53 -8.36 -12.18 -18.18
CA ASN A 53 -8.98 -11.89 -16.90
C ASN A 53 -10.04 -12.95 -16.58
N ALA A 54 -9.68 -13.88 -15.69
CA ALA A 54 -10.47 -15.08 -15.42
C ALA A 54 -11.61 -14.88 -14.43
N ALA A 55 -11.65 -13.76 -13.70
CA ALA A 55 -12.60 -13.56 -12.60
C ALA A 55 -13.19 -12.13 -12.54
N PRO A 56 -13.75 -11.59 -13.65
CA PRO A 56 -14.39 -10.28 -13.60
C PRO A 56 -15.58 -10.23 -12.63
N GLN A 57 -16.22 -11.37 -12.37
CA GLN A 57 -17.27 -11.52 -11.34
C GLN A 57 -16.76 -11.40 -9.90
N ALA A 58 -15.46 -11.57 -9.66
CA ALA A 58 -14.86 -11.42 -8.33
C ALA A 58 -14.60 -9.96 -7.94
N GLY A 59 -14.79 -9.00 -8.87
CA GLY A 59 -14.56 -7.58 -8.65
C GLY A 59 -13.69 -6.95 -9.73
N SER A 60 -13.13 -5.78 -9.45
CA SER A 60 -12.14 -5.15 -10.33
C SER A 60 -10.74 -5.66 -9.99
N LEU A 61 -9.95 -5.98 -11.01
CA LEU A 61 -8.54 -6.36 -10.89
C LEU A 61 -7.71 -5.11 -10.57
N CYS A 62 -7.07 -5.07 -9.41
CA CYS A 62 -6.35 -3.88 -8.92
C CYS A 62 -4.83 -4.10 -8.75
N GLN A 63 -4.38 -5.35 -8.71
CA GLN A 63 -2.96 -5.68 -8.63
C GLN A 63 -2.66 -6.95 -9.41
N LEU A 64 -1.45 -7.04 -9.93
CA LEU A 64 -0.91 -8.25 -10.55
C LEU A 64 0.32 -8.72 -9.78
N ARG A 65 0.39 -10.02 -9.53
CA ARG A 65 1.61 -10.70 -9.10
C ARG A 65 2.12 -11.58 -10.22
N LEU A 66 3.36 -11.35 -10.62
CA LEU A 66 4.03 -12.01 -11.73
C LEU A 66 5.15 -12.89 -11.17
N ASP A 67 5.18 -14.14 -11.56
CA ASP A 67 6.34 -15.01 -11.35
C ASP A 67 6.94 -15.35 -12.71
N TRP A 68 8.27 -15.29 -12.78
CA TRP A 68 9.03 -15.55 -14.01
C TRP A 68 10.31 -16.30 -13.70
N GLN A 69 10.86 -16.96 -14.71
CA GLN A 69 12.22 -17.48 -14.76
C GLN A 69 13.13 -16.46 -15.44
N GLN A 70 14.36 -16.36 -14.96
CA GLN A 70 15.42 -15.53 -15.55
C GLN A 70 16.75 -16.26 -15.45
N SER A 71 17.61 -16.13 -16.46
CA SER A 71 18.95 -16.75 -16.42
C SER A 71 19.94 -15.91 -15.61
N ALA A 72 19.84 -14.59 -15.69
CA ALA A 72 20.68 -13.68 -14.94
C ALA A 72 20.22 -13.52 -13.49
N ALA A 73 21.16 -13.47 -12.54
CA ALA A 73 20.84 -13.34 -11.11
C ALA A 73 20.15 -12.01 -10.75
N ASN A 74 20.50 -10.93 -11.46
CA ASN A 74 20.05 -9.58 -11.19
C ASN A 74 19.39 -8.97 -12.42
N ARG A 75 18.06 -8.77 -12.38
CA ARG A 75 17.31 -8.19 -13.49
C ARG A 75 16.20 -7.26 -13.06
N VAL A 76 15.97 -6.29 -13.94
CA VAL A 76 14.85 -5.38 -13.95
C VAL A 76 14.15 -5.53 -15.28
N LEU A 77 12.85 -5.75 -15.23
CA LEU A 77 12.04 -6.06 -16.39
C LEU A 77 10.96 -4.99 -16.50
N PRO A 78 11.23 -3.89 -17.21
CA PRO A 78 10.22 -2.89 -17.50
C PRO A 78 9.23 -3.42 -18.54
N PHE A 79 7.95 -3.16 -18.34
CA PHE A 79 6.89 -3.55 -19.27
C PHE A 79 5.78 -2.51 -19.34
N THR A 80 5.09 -2.50 -20.47
CA THR A 80 3.83 -1.78 -20.63
C THR A 80 2.69 -2.77 -20.42
N LEU A 81 1.68 -2.34 -19.68
CA LEU A 81 0.45 -3.08 -19.47
C LEU A 81 -0.69 -2.37 -20.18
N GLU A 82 -1.37 -3.10 -21.05
CA GLU A 82 -2.52 -2.63 -21.82
C GLU A 82 -3.74 -3.49 -21.49
N THR A 83 -4.93 -2.96 -21.73
CA THR A 83 -6.20 -3.65 -21.50
C THR A 83 -7.05 -3.65 -22.75
N SER A 84 -7.83 -4.71 -22.94
CA SER A 84 -8.76 -4.86 -24.05
C SER A 84 -10.02 -5.61 -23.62
N GLN A 85 -11.14 -5.35 -24.29
CA GLN A 85 -12.38 -6.11 -24.15
C GLN A 85 -12.55 -7.18 -25.23
N ASP A 86 -11.90 -7.02 -26.38
CA ASP A 86 -12.16 -7.78 -27.61
C ASP A 86 -10.90 -8.37 -28.26
N LEU A 87 -9.72 -8.19 -27.66
CA LEU A 87 -8.39 -8.54 -28.17
C LEU A 87 -7.92 -7.72 -29.39
N ASP A 88 -8.71 -6.77 -29.87
CA ASP A 88 -8.41 -5.95 -31.06
C ASP A 88 -8.04 -4.52 -30.64
N GLN A 89 -8.90 -3.86 -29.86
CA GLN A 89 -8.62 -2.52 -29.36
C GLN A 89 -7.94 -2.57 -28.00
N TRP A 90 -6.77 -1.93 -27.91
CA TRP A 90 -5.91 -1.93 -26.73
C TRP A 90 -5.71 -0.52 -26.20
N ASP A 91 -6.03 -0.33 -24.92
CA ASP A 91 -5.76 0.91 -24.19
C ASP A 91 -4.59 0.73 -23.23
N THR A 92 -3.67 1.68 -23.21
CA THR A 92 -2.55 1.66 -22.25
C THR A 92 -3.05 1.92 -20.84
N LEU A 93 -2.79 0.98 -19.93
CA LEU A 93 -3.16 1.09 -18.52
C LEU A 93 -2.04 1.73 -17.69
N ALA A 94 -0.80 1.23 -17.84
CA ALA A 94 0.36 1.71 -17.10
C ALA A 94 1.69 1.22 -17.70
N SER A 95 2.77 1.94 -17.40
CA SER A 95 4.15 1.49 -17.57
C SER A 95 4.73 1.13 -16.21
N LEU A 96 5.18 -0.12 -16.07
CA LEU A 96 5.52 -0.75 -14.79
C LEU A 96 6.85 -1.49 -14.90
N SER A 97 7.37 -1.98 -13.78
CA SER A 97 8.52 -2.88 -13.77
C SER A 97 8.41 -3.91 -12.66
N VAL A 98 8.96 -5.10 -12.93
CA VAL A 98 9.24 -6.12 -11.92
C VAL A 98 10.74 -6.35 -11.85
N SER A 99 11.23 -6.80 -10.69
CA SER A 99 12.66 -6.99 -10.48
C SER A 99 12.95 -8.18 -9.57
N ARG A 100 14.04 -8.88 -9.85
CA ARG A 100 14.62 -9.92 -8.97
C ARG A 100 16.11 -9.73 -8.93
N LEU A 101 16.63 -9.54 -7.72
CA LEU A 101 18.04 -9.31 -7.42
C LEU A 101 18.50 -10.28 -6.33
N GLN A 102 19.72 -10.76 -6.46
CA GLN A 102 20.43 -11.60 -5.51
C GLN A 102 21.85 -11.04 -5.30
N HIS A 103 22.22 -10.89 -4.04
CA HIS A 103 23.57 -10.51 -3.65
C HIS A 103 23.97 -11.26 -2.37
N ALA A 104 25.01 -12.09 -2.46
CA ALA A 104 25.41 -13.02 -1.41
C ALA A 104 24.19 -13.87 -0.95
N ASP A 105 23.86 -13.84 0.35
CA ASP A 105 22.75 -14.59 0.93
C ASP A 105 21.40 -13.82 0.92
N ALA A 106 21.37 -12.60 0.38
CA ALA A 106 20.18 -11.76 0.34
C ALA A 106 19.53 -11.77 -1.05
N SER A 107 18.19 -11.83 -1.07
CA SER A 107 17.38 -11.70 -2.29
C SER A 107 16.35 -10.59 -2.14
N LEU A 108 16.20 -9.77 -3.18
CA LEU A 108 15.23 -8.68 -3.26
C LEU A 108 14.36 -8.90 -4.50
N GLU A 109 13.05 -8.93 -4.30
CA GLU A 109 12.12 -9.19 -5.39
C GLU A 109 10.93 -8.25 -5.32
N ASN A 110 10.64 -7.60 -6.45
CA ASN A 110 9.38 -6.91 -6.68
C ASN A 110 8.60 -7.70 -7.72
N ARG A 111 7.73 -8.60 -7.25
CA ARG A 111 6.87 -9.44 -8.07
C ARG A 111 5.44 -8.88 -8.21
N GLN A 112 5.11 -7.81 -7.51
CA GLN A 112 3.75 -7.30 -7.39
C GLN A 112 3.66 -5.86 -7.87
N VAL A 113 2.71 -5.61 -8.77
CA VAL A 113 2.46 -4.27 -9.32
C VAL A 113 1.03 -3.83 -9.02
N GLU A 114 0.87 -2.61 -8.54
CA GLU A 114 -0.43 -1.98 -8.39
C GLU A 114 -0.84 -1.32 -9.71
N ILE A 115 -2.13 -1.45 -10.06
CA ILE A 115 -2.69 -0.90 -11.29
C ILE A 115 -4.00 -0.18 -10.99
N SER A 116 -4.37 0.76 -11.86
CA SER A 116 -5.72 1.30 -11.86
C SER A 116 -6.72 0.15 -12.02
N CYS A 117 -7.63 0.02 -11.05
CA CYS A 117 -8.54 -1.11 -10.99
C CYS A 117 -9.36 -1.24 -12.28
N THR A 118 -9.32 -2.41 -12.94
CA THR A 118 -9.96 -2.64 -14.23
C THR A 118 -10.83 -3.90 -14.24
N ARG A 119 -11.87 -3.90 -15.07
CA ARG A 119 -12.70 -5.08 -15.37
C ARG A 119 -12.52 -5.58 -16.81
N ALA A 120 -11.50 -5.09 -17.51
CA ALA A 120 -11.22 -5.51 -18.88
C ALA A 120 -11.04 -7.04 -18.97
N ALA A 121 -11.58 -7.64 -20.03
CA ALA A 121 -11.53 -9.08 -20.24
C ALA A 121 -10.10 -9.60 -20.52
N TYR A 122 -9.25 -8.76 -21.10
CA TYR A 122 -7.89 -9.12 -21.49
C TYR A 122 -6.89 -8.04 -21.07
N LEU A 123 -5.67 -8.49 -20.75
CA LEU A 123 -4.52 -7.64 -20.53
C LEU A 123 -3.40 -8.07 -21.46
N ARG A 124 -2.59 -7.13 -21.94
CA ARG A 124 -1.38 -7.39 -22.71
C ARG A 124 -0.20 -6.83 -21.93
N LEU A 125 0.75 -7.71 -21.62
CA LEU A 125 2.03 -7.37 -21.02
C LEU A 125 3.06 -7.37 -22.14
N SER A 126 3.71 -6.24 -22.37
CA SER A 126 4.74 -6.06 -23.38
C SER A 126 6.04 -5.64 -22.71
N TRP A 127 7.07 -6.50 -22.74
CA TRP A 127 8.40 -6.11 -22.24
C TRP A 127 8.95 -4.96 -23.09
N GLN A 128 9.46 -3.90 -22.45
CA GLN A 128 9.95 -2.73 -23.20
C GLN A 128 11.25 -3.00 -23.97
N GLN A 129 11.97 -4.05 -23.58
CA GLN A 129 13.15 -4.55 -24.28
C GLN A 129 13.00 -6.05 -24.48
N PRO A 130 13.44 -6.63 -25.63
CA PRO A 130 13.40 -8.07 -25.83
C PRO A 130 14.18 -8.80 -24.74
N GLN A 131 13.49 -9.67 -23.99
CA GLN A 131 14.09 -10.46 -22.92
C GLN A 131 14.21 -11.93 -23.37
N ALA A 132 15.35 -12.29 -23.97
CA ALA A 132 15.54 -13.63 -24.51
C ALA A 132 15.61 -14.73 -23.43
N ASP A 133 15.92 -14.36 -22.20
CA ASP A 133 16.11 -15.29 -21.08
C ASP A 133 15.01 -15.19 -20.01
N VAL A 134 13.92 -14.48 -20.29
CA VAL A 134 12.83 -14.27 -19.33
C VAL A 134 11.56 -14.95 -19.82
N LEU A 135 11.07 -15.88 -19.00
CA LEU A 135 9.82 -16.59 -19.25
C LEU A 135 8.85 -16.36 -18.10
N LEU A 136 7.69 -15.79 -18.39
CA LEU A 136 6.62 -15.66 -17.41
C LEU A 136 6.07 -17.06 -17.08
N THR A 137 6.07 -17.43 -15.80
CA THR A 137 5.62 -18.75 -15.34
C THR A 137 4.28 -18.71 -14.63
N GLN A 138 3.95 -17.58 -13.99
CA GLN A 138 2.67 -17.42 -13.31
C GLN A 138 2.19 -15.98 -13.34
N VAL A 139 0.87 -15.82 -13.51
CA VAL A 139 0.17 -14.55 -13.33
C VAL A 139 -0.97 -14.74 -12.35
N GLN A 140 -0.96 -13.96 -11.28
CA GLN A 140 -2.01 -13.90 -10.28
C GLN A 140 -2.61 -12.48 -10.26
N GLY A 141 -3.93 -12.39 -10.18
CA GLY A 141 -4.63 -11.13 -10.05
C GLY A 141 -5.24 -10.99 -8.67
N VAL A 142 -5.12 -9.81 -8.06
CA VAL A 142 -5.81 -9.46 -6.82
C VAL A 142 -7.02 -8.60 -7.19
N TYR A 143 -8.21 -9.11 -6.86
CA TYR A 143 -9.49 -8.49 -7.18
C TYR A 143 -10.07 -7.84 -5.94
N SER A 144 -10.72 -6.70 -6.13
CA SER A 144 -11.46 -5.99 -5.08
C SER A 144 -12.90 -5.77 -5.53
N GLN A 145 -13.86 -6.23 -4.72
CA GLN A 145 -15.28 -5.92 -4.92
C GLN A 145 -15.63 -4.50 -4.48
N GLU A 146 -14.91 -4.02 -3.47
CA GLU A 146 -14.93 -2.62 -3.09
C GLU A 146 -14.11 -1.86 -4.13
N VAL A 147 -14.61 -0.71 -4.60
CA VAL A 147 -13.76 0.26 -5.28
C VAL A 147 -12.68 0.58 -4.27
N ARG A 148 -11.47 0.02 -4.45
CA ARG A 148 -10.35 0.31 -3.57
C ARG A 148 -10.15 1.81 -3.69
N GLN A 149 -10.59 2.55 -2.69
CA GLN A 149 -10.49 4.00 -2.74
C GLN A 149 -9.01 4.31 -2.91
N LYS A 150 -8.71 5.08 -3.96
CA LYS A 150 -7.36 5.51 -4.24
C LYS A 150 -6.83 6.14 -2.96
N SER A 151 -5.71 5.63 -2.46
CA SER A 151 -5.07 6.25 -1.31
C SER A 151 -4.64 7.66 -1.68
N ASP A 152 -5.05 8.61 -0.86
CA ASP A 152 -4.45 9.93 -0.89
C ASP A 152 -3.11 9.89 -0.16
N TRP A 153 -2.21 10.79 -0.55
CA TRP A 153 -0.84 10.82 -0.05
C TRP A 153 -0.62 12.10 0.73
N PHE A 154 -0.07 11.97 1.93
CA PHE A 154 0.46 13.09 2.69
C PHE A 154 1.97 12.92 2.86
N THR A 155 2.74 13.92 2.40
CA THR A 155 4.19 13.94 2.55
C THR A 155 4.56 14.67 3.83
N LEU A 156 5.31 14.01 4.71
CA LEU A 156 5.80 14.60 5.96
C LEU A 156 6.85 15.67 5.65
N ASN A 157 6.82 16.79 6.39
CA ASN A 157 7.95 17.71 6.35
C ASN A 157 9.11 17.10 7.12
N ARG A 158 10.34 17.31 6.61
CA ARG A 158 11.55 16.76 7.23
C ARG A 158 11.72 17.18 8.70
N GLN A 159 11.30 18.40 9.04
CA GLN A 159 11.37 18.94 10.40
C GLN A 159 10.44 18.23 11.40
N ASP A 160 9.40 17.56 10.90
CA ASP A 160 8.42 16.82 11.72
C ASP A 160 8.89 15.39 12.00
N ILE A 161 10.09 15.01 11.51
CA ILE A 161 10.70 13.69 11.69
C ILE A 161 11.81 13.78 12.74
N VAL A 162 11.61 13.10 13.86
CA VAL A 162 12.60 12.97 14.93
C VAL A 162 13.43 11.70 14.70
N VAL A 163 14.72 11.88 14.42
CA VAL A 163 15.68 10.79 14.27
C VAL A 163 16.26 10.44 15.65
N ALA A 164 16.06 9.21 16.10
CA ALA A 164 16.48 8.68 17.38
C ALA A 164 17.31 7.38 17.21
N GLY A 165 17.78 6.81 18.32
CA GLY A 165 18.46 5.51 18.32
C GLY A 165 19.71 5.46 17.44
N LYS A 166 20.53 6.53 17.45
CA LYS A 166 21.71 6.70 16.58
C LYS A 166 21.40 6.64 15.07
N GLY A 167 20.21 7.07 14.66
CA GLY A 167 19.80 7.07 13.25
C GLY A 167 18.88 5.90 12.86
N ALA A 168 18.69 4.93 13.76
CA ALA A 168 17.92 3.73 13.49
C ALA A 168 16.41 3.88 13.64
N GLU A 169 15.95 4.90 14.36
CA GLU A 169 14.53 5.13 14.58
C GLU A 169 14.11 6.49 14.01
N TRP A 170 13.07 6.51 13.19
CA TRP A 170 12.45 7.76 12.72
C TRP A 170 11.04 7.83 13.29
N ARG A 171 10.77 8.87 14.07
CA ARG A 171 9.49 9.08 14.76
C ARG A 171 8.79 10.30 14.18
N PHE A 172 7.48 10.22 14.02
CA PHE A 172 6.66 11.32 13.51
C PHE A 172 5.22 11.17 14.00
N ASP A 173 4.49 12.28 13.92
CA ASP A 173 3.09 12.35 14.32
C ASP A 173 2.18 12.21 13.09
N ASN A 174 0.99 11.67 13.31
CA ASN A 174 -0.06 11.62 12.28
C ASN A 174 -0.71 13.01 12.15
N PRO A 175 -0.57 13.70 11.01
CA PRO A 175 -0.90 15.13 10.86
C PRO A 175 -2.40 15.45 10.88
N GLY A 176 -3.27 14.45 11.06
CA GLY A 176 -4.73 14.67 11.09
C GLY A 176 -5.55 13.44 11.47
N ILE A 177 -4.99 12.50 12.25
CA ILE A 177 -5.66 11.22 12.58
C ILE A 177 -6.08 10.48 11.29
N LEU A 178 -5.20 10.51 10.28
CA LEU A 178 -5.40 9.85 8.99
C LEU A 178 -5.47 8.33 9.19
N SER A 179 -6.33 7.64 8.43
CA SER A 179 -6.36 6.18 8.35
C SER A 179 -5.19 5.69 7.50
N ILE A 180 -4.00 5.68 8.07
CA ILE A 180 -2.77 5.31 7.35
C ILE A 180 -2.82 3.82 7.04
N SER A 181 -2.69 3.48 5.77
CA SER A 181 -2.76 2.12 5.23
C SER A 181 -1.57 1.77 4.34
N GLN A 182 -0.77 2.75 3.93
CA GLN A 182 0.43 2.56 3.13
C GLN A 182 1.53 3.54 3.56
N ILE A 183 2.77 3.18 3.26
CA ILE A 183 3.92 4.07 3.41
C ILE A 183 4.81 3.99 2.17
N ARG A 184 5.38 5.13 1.79
CA ARG A 184 6.39 5.24 0.74
C ARG A 184 7.57 6.02 1.28
N LEU A 185 8.77 5.49 1.09
CA LEU A 185 9.99 6.24 1.26
C LEU A 185 10.56 6.51 -0.13
N THR A 186 10.78 7.78 -0.46
CA THR A 186 11.43 8.15 -1.72
C THR A 186 12.90 8.42 -1.45
N PRO A 187 13.82 7.52 -1.84
CA PRO A 187 15.25 7.73 -1.61
C PRO A 187 15.76 8.93 -2.44
N PRO A 188 16.61 9.80 -1.85
CA PRO A 188 17.08 11.02 -2.51
C PRO A 188 18.00 10.74 -3.71
N ALA A 189 18.70 9.60 -3.69
CA ALA A 189 19.62 9.16 -4.73
C ALA A 189 19.42 7.68 -5.07
N SER A 190 19.89 7.27 -6.25
CA SER A 190 19.95 5.85 -6.64
C SER A 190 21.05 5.12 -5.85
N GLY A 191 20.88 3.81 -5.66
CA GLY A 191 21.76 2.96 -4.85
C GLY A 191 21.38 2.89 -3.37
N LEU A 192 20.25 3.49 -2.96
CA LEU A 192 19.79 3.50 -1.58
C LEU A 192 18.65 2.50 -1.36
N MET A 193 18.71 1.80 -0.23
CA MET A 193 17.72 0.83 0.23
C MET A 193 17.50 1.03 1.73
N TYR A 194 16.22 0.98 2.13
CA TYR A 194 15.78 1.06 3.51
C TYR A 194 14.95 -0.20 3.82
N SER A 195 15.45 -1.05 4.70
CA SER A 195 14.72 -2.19 5.25
C SER A 195 14.44 -1.99 6.73
N GLY A 196 13.27 -2.40 7.18
CA GLY A 196 12.88 -2.23 8.57
C GLY A 196 11.44 -2.62 8.86
N SER A 197 10.92 -2.05 9.95
CA SER A 197 9.57 -2.28 10.44
C SER A 197 8.90 -0.97 10.84
N VAL A 198 7.60 -0.87 10.57
CA VAL A 198 6.76 0.28 10.91
C VAL A 198 5.89 -0.06 12.11
N TYR A 199 5.81 0.87 13.05
CA TYR A 199 5.05 0.76 14.29
C TYR A 199 4.20 2.01 14.50
N SER A 200 3.12 1.88 15.26
CA SER A 200 2.37 3.03 15.77
C SER A 200 1.92 2.80 17.20
N ARG A 201 1.49 3.86 17.89
CA ARG A 201 0.91 3.76 19.23
C ARG A 201 -0.16 4.82 19.47
N ALA A 202 -1.12 4.48 20.32
CA ALA A 202 -2.12 5.41 20.82
C ALA A 202 -1.49 6.50 21.72
N ALA A 203 -2.23 7.58 21.96
CA ALA A 203 -1.89 8.51 23.03
C ALA A 203 -2.01 7.80 24.39
N GLN A 204 -1.06 8.04 25.28
CA GLN A 204 -0.97 7.37 26.58
C GLN A 204 -1.09 8.37 27.72
N GLN A 205 -1.54 7.87 28.88
CA GLN A 205 -1.54 8.68 30.09
C GLN A 205 -0.11 8.82 30.65
N PRO A 206 0.21 9.93 31.34
CA PRO A 206 1.51 10.10 31.98
C PRO A 206 1.83 8.93 32.92
N GLY A 207 3.01 8.31 32.76
CA GLY A 207 3.48 7.20 33.60
C GLY A 207 3.29 5.79 33.03
N GLU A 208 2.57 5.63 31.92
CA GLU A 208 2.47 4.35 31.22
C GLU A 208 3.69 4.09 30.31
N LYS A 209 4.06 2.82 30.16
CA LYS A 209 5.14 2.40 29.23
C LYS A 209 4.67 2.52 27.78
N GLU A 210 5.54 2.99 26.89
CA GLU A 210 5.26 3.03 25.45
C GLU A 210 4.93 1.64 24.89
N GLN A 211 3.72 1.47 24.36
CA GLN A 211 3.29 0.23 23.71
C GLN A 211 3.22 0.42 22.19
N TRP A 212 4.36 0.24 21.53
CA TRP A 212 4.46 0.25 20.07
C TRP A 212 3.83 -1.01 19.48
N GLN A 213 2.88 -0.82 18.56
CA GLN A 213 2.21 -1.91 17.83
C GLN A 213 2.80 -2.00 16.42
N TYR A 214 3.21 -3.20 16.02
CA TYR A 214 3.70 -3.47 14.67
C TYR A 214 2.59 -3.27 13.64
N ARG A 215 2.90 -2.57 12.55
CA ARG A 215 1.97 -2.25 11.45
C ARG A 215 2.36 -2.87 10.13
N GLY A 216 3.65 -3.15 9.91
CA GLY A 216 4.10 -3.79 8.68
C GLY A 216 5.60 -3.70 8.50
N SER A 217 6.10 -4.46 7.53
CA SER A 217 7.50 -4.39 7.12
C SER A 217 7.71 -3.23 6.15
N LEU A 218 8.93 -2.74 6.12
CA LEU A 218 9.38 -1.67 5.24
C LEU A 218 10.50 -2.21 4.36
N ASN A 219 10.37 -2.07 3.04
CA ASN A 219 11.41 -2.42 2.07
C ASN A 219 11.36 -1.46 0.88
N GLN A 220 11.99 -0.29 1.05
CA GLN A 220 11.93 0.80 0.07
C GLN A 220 13.30 1.05 -0.56
N TYR A 221 13.37 1.16 -1.88
CA TYR A 221 14.64 1.29 -2.60
C TYR A 221 14.51 2.08 -3.89
N ARG A 222 15.65 2.63 -4.32
CA ARG A 222 15.84 3.25 -5.63
C ARG A 222 17.17 2.78 -6.17
N LEU A 223 17.17 1.97 -7.21
CA LEU A 223 18.35 1.33 -7.77
C LEU A 223 18.43 1.59 -9.27
N THR A 224 19.64 1.73 -9.80
CA THR A 224 19.87 1.78 -11.25
C THR A 224 20.52 0.45 -11.65
N LEU A 225 19.84 -0.29 -12.52
CA LEU A 225 20.27 -1.58 -13.02
C LEU A 225 20.10 -1.58 -14.54
N ASP A 226 21.15 -1.96 -15.28
CA ASP A 226 21.13 -1.98 -16.75
C ASP A 226 20.62 -0.66 -17.37
N ASN A 227 21.13 0.47 -16.87
CA ASN A 227 20.69 1.85 -17.22
C ASN A 227 19.21 2.17 -16.97
N THR A 228 18.48 1.30 -16.27
CA THR A 228 17.07 1.49 -15.92
C THR A 228 16.95 1.75 -14.42
N GLU A 229 16.25 2.83 -14.06
CA GLU A 229 15.95 3.11 -12.66
C GLU A 229 14.73 2.32 -12.19
N VAL A 230 14.87 1.65 -11.05
CA VAL A 230 13.80 0.92 -10.37
C VAL A 230 13.55 1.53 -9.02
N ARG A 231 12.26 1.63 -8.70
CA ARG A 231 11.77 2.08 -7.41
C ARG A 231 10.84 1.03 -6.84
N SER A 232 10.88 0.86 -5.52
CA SER A 232 9.89 0.04 -4.81
C SER A 232 8.49 0.62 -4.96
N ALA A 233 7.49 -0.27 -4.99
CA ALA A 233 6.11 0.12 -4.73
C ALA A 233 5.94 0.53 -3.26
N PRO A 234 4.90 1.30 -2.89
CA PRO A 234 4.62 1.58 -1.48
C PRO A 234 4.33 0.30 -0.68
N ASP A 235 4.80 0.25 0.56
CA ASP A 235 4.52 -0.86 1.47
C ASP A 235 3.12 -0.72 2.07
N GLY A 236 2.38 -1.82 2.12
CA GLY A 236 1.09 -1.91 2.78
C GLY A 236 1.24 -2.06 4.29
N LEU A 237 0.39 -1.37 5.05
CA LEU A 237 0.37 -1.38 6.51
C LEU A 237 -1.00 -1.84 7.03
N VAL A 238 -1.01 -2.46 8.21
CA VAL A 238 -2.24 -2.64 8.99
C VAL A 238 -2.79 -1.26 9.32
N VAL A 239 -4.03 -1.00 8.89
CA VAL A 239 -4.64 0.33 8.97
C VAL A 239 -4.70 0.81 10.41
N SER A 240 -4.20 2.03 10.66
CA SER A 240 -4.27 2.66 11.97
C SER A 240 -4.43 4.17 11.88
N ARG A 241 -5.04 4.74 12.91
CA ARG A 241 -5.22 6.18 13.14
C ARG A 241 -4.41 6.69 14.32
N ASP A 242 -3.52 5.84 14.84
CA ASP A 242 -2.69 6.19 15.97
C ASP A 242 -1.97 7.53 15.73
N PRO A 243 -1.87 8.37 16.76
CA PRO A 243 -1.25 9.69 16.64
C PRO A 243 0.27 9.60 16.48
N PHE A 244 0.92 8.56 17.00
CA PHE A 244 2.38 8.45 17.01
C PHE A 244 2.85 7.25 16.18
N TRP A 245 3.85 7.50 15.33
CA TRP A 245 4.42 6.49 14.42
C TRP A 245 5.94 6.41 14.55
N LYS A 246 6.47 5.23 14.26
CA LYS A 246 7.90 4.96 14.28
C LYS A 246 8.29 3.99 13.18
N ILE A 247 9.33 4.33 12.44
CA ILE A 247 10.06 3.41 11.57
C ILE A 247 11.33 2.98 12.31
N SER A 248 11.56 1.67 12.40
CA SER A 248 12.79 1.08 12.92
C SER A 248 13.53 0.41 11.77
N LEU A 249 14.74 0.86 11.47
CA LEU A 249 15.57 0.28 10.41
C LEU A 249 16.33 -0.95 10.92
N ASP A 250 16.44 -1.98 10.09
CA ASP A 250 17.15 -3.23 10.44
C ASP A 250 18.68 -3.01 10.43
N ASN A 251 19.15 -2.34 9.37
CA ASN A 251 20.55 -2.00 9.19
C ASN A 251 20.66 -0.47 9.08
N PRO A 252 20.63 0.25 10.21
CA PRO A 252 20.59 1.71 10.17
C PRO A 252 21.83 2.31 9.52
N GLY A 253 22.96 1.58 9.52
CA GLY A 253 24.26 2.11 9.13
C GLY A 253 24.55 3.44 9.81
N SER A 254 25.60 4.14 9.40
CA SER A 254 25.66 5.59 9.60
C SER A 254 25.02 6.24 8.37
N LEU A 255 23.69 6.17 8.23
CA LEU A 255 22.98 6.90 7.17
C LEU A 255 23.25 8.41 7.38
N PRO A 256 23.98 9.09 6.48
CA PRO A 256 24.18 10.53 6.58
C PRO A 256 22.81 11.23 6.50
N SER A 257 22.68 12.41 7.11
CA SER A 257 21.43 13.20 7.03
C SER A 257 21.01 13.51 5.59
N ALA A 258 21.96 13.60 4.66
CA ALA A 258 21.72 13.74 3.22
C ALA A 258 20.98 12.55 2.59
N ASN A 259 21.04 11.37 3.21
CA ASN A 259 20.41 10.14 2.75
C ASN A 259 19.09 9.87 3.48
N LEU A 260 18.49 10.87 4.15
CA LEU A 260 17.15 10.73 4.72
C LEU A 260 16.11 10.83 3.57
N PRO A 261 15.25 9.82 3.40
CA PRO A 261 14.24 9.82 2.35
C PRO A 261 13.11 10.79 2.65
N GLU A 262 12.36 11.14 1.61
CA GLU A 262 11.05 11.74 1.78
C GLU A 262 10.05 10.65 2.21
N ILE A 263 9.30 10.90 3.29
CA ILE A 263 8.33 9.95 3.83
C ILE A 263 6.93 10.41 3.44
N SER A 264 6.21 9.56 2.71
CA SER A 264 4.81 9.79 2.33
C SER A 264 3.91 8.71 2.94
N LEU A 265 2.80 9.15 3.54
CA LEU A 265 1.81 8.32 4.18
C LEU A 265 0.60 8.21 3.25
N GLY A 266 0.27 6.97 2.85
CA GLY A 266 -0.93 6.68 2.09
C GLY A 266 -2.09 6.41 3.03
N TRP A 267 -3.19 7.15 2.86
CA TRP A 267 -4.37 7.04 3.70
C TRP A 267 -5.65 7.00 2.87
N GLN A 268 -6.70 6.44 3.45
CA GLN A 268 -8.01 6.40 2.83
C GLN A 268 -8.95 7.43 3.47
N PRO A 269 -9.55 8.33 2.67
CA PRO A 269 -10.54 9.27 3.17
C PRO A 269 -11.79 8.56 3.70
N ASP A 270 -12.31 9.06 4.82
CA ASP A 270 -13.62 8.64 5.28
C ASP A 270 -14.69 9.22 4.35
N SER A 271 -15.58 8.34 3.87
CA SER A 271 -16.78 8.76 3.17
C SER A 271 -17.92 8.93 4.17
N VAL A 272 -18.66 10.04 4.10
CA VAL A 272 -19.84 10.29 4.94
C VAL A 272 -21.05 10.50 4.05
N LEU A 273 -22.12 9.75 4.31
CA LEU A 273 -23.40 9.91 3.64
C LEU A 273 -24.35 10.70 4.54
N PHE A 274 -24.87 11.81 4.04
CA PHE A 274 -25.84 12.64 4.75
C PHE A 274 -27.24 12.46 4.16
N TRP A 275 -28.23 12.30 5.05
CA TRP A 275 -29.62 12.51 4.66
C TRP A 275 -29.90 14.01 4.64
N ARG A 276 -30.08 14.55 3.44
CA ARG A 276 -30.42 15.96 3.23
C ARG A 276 -31.82 16.25 3.78
N ARG A 277 -31.89 16.79 5.00
CA ARG A 277 -33.12 17.38 5.58
C ARG A 277 -33.18 18.91 5.42
N ALA A 278 -32.05 19.55 5.11
CA ALA A 278 -31.91 20.99 4.97
C ALA A 278 -31.15 21.37 3.68
N SER A 279 -31.20 22.65 3.30
CA SER A 279 -30.54 23.17 2.09
C SER A 279 -29.01 23.25 2.21
N ARG A 280 -28.47 23.30 3.44
CA ARG A 280 -27.02 23.28 3.75
C ARG A 280 -26.73 22.24 4.83
N LEU A 281 -25.60 21.55 4.70
CA LEU A 281 -25.11 20.56 5.65
C LEU A 281 -23.77 21.05 6.21
N TYR A 282 -23.60 20.96 7.53
CA TYR A 282 -22.36 21.32 8.22
C TYR A 282 -21.73 20.04 8.76
N ALA A 283 -20.49 19.74 8.36
CA ALA A 283 -19.69 18.67 8.94
C ALA A 283 -18.69 19.29 9.93
N GLY A 284 -18.89 19.04 11.22
CA GLY A 284 -17.95 19.47 12.26
C GLY A 284 -16.94 18.37 12.59
N LEU A 285 -15.65 18.66 12.48
CA LEU A 285 -14.59 17.80 13.03
C LEU A 285 -14.48 18.06 14.53
N TRP A 286 -15.10 17.18 15.32
CA TRP A 286 -15.09 17.25 16.78
C TRP A 286 -13.93 16.39 17.32
N GLN A 287 -12.86 17.02 17.82
CA GLN A 287 -11.66 16.34 18.36
C GLN A 287 -11.83 15.74 19.78
N SER A 288 -13.04 15.44 20.25
CA SER A 288 -13.17 14.56 21.43
C SER A 288 -13.24 13.11 20.95
N GLY A 289 -12.50 12.21 21.61
CA GLY A 289 -12.46 10.76 21.36
C GLY A 289 -13.78 9.99 21.57
N HIS A 290 -14.93 10.61 21.33
CA HIS A 290 -16.27 10.06 21.49
C HIS A 290 -17.10 10.08 20.21
N TRP A 291 -16.46 10.18 19.03
CA TRP A 291 -17.14 9.88 17.78
C TRP A 291 -17.46 8.38 17.73
N ARG A 292 -18.70 8.03 18.09
CA ARG A 292 -19.23 6.69 17.84
C ARG A 292 -19.56 6.62 16.36
N ARG A 293 -18.72 5.91 15.58
CA ARG A 293 -19.08 5.51 14.21
C ARG A 293 -20.47 4.89 14.25
N GLY A 294 -21.38 5.37 13.40
CA GLY A 294 -22.64 4.67 13.18
C GLY A 294 -22.31 3.23 12.75
N GLN A 295 -22.97 2.25 13.35
CA GLN A 295 -22.68 0.82 13.12
C GLN A 295 -23.22 0.31 11.76
N GLY A 296 -23.30 1.17 10.75
CA GLY A 296 -23.83 0.85 9.43
C GLY A 296 -22.72 0.68 8.39
N ASN A 297 -22.89 -0.30 7.50
CA ASN A 297 -22.02 -0.46 6.34
C ASN A 297 -22.49 0.50 5.22
N LEU A 298 -21.66 1.49 4.89
CA LEU A 298 -21.96 2.46 3.82
C LEU A 298 -22.18 1.77 2.47
N THR A 299 -21.51 0.64 2.23
CA THR A 299 -21.68 -0.15 1.00
C THR A 299 -23.09 -0.72 0.89
N ASP A 300 -23.66 -1.20 2.00
CA ASP A 300 -25.02 -1.73 2.03
C ASP A 300 -26.04 -0.60 1.87
N ALA A 301 -25.82 0.55 2.52
CA ALA A 301 -26.64 1.73 2.33
C ALA A 301 -26.62 2.23 0.87
N PHE A 302 -25.45 2.24 0.23
CA PHE A 302 -25.31 2.65 -1.17
C PHE A 302 -26.00 1.65 -2.11
N ARG A 303 -25.87 0.34 -1.85
CA ARG A 303 -26.57 -0.70 -2.61
C ARG A 303 -28.09 -0.57 -2.49
N GLU A 304 -28.59 -0.28 -1.30
CA GLU A 304 -30.03 -0.05 -1.08
C GLU A 304 -30.53 1.21 -1.81
N LEU A 305 -29.75 2.29 -1.81
CA LEU A 305 -30.08 3.50 -2.57
C LEU A 305 -30.12 3.21 -4.09
N GLN A 306 -29.12 2.50 -4.61
CA GLN A 306 -29.10 2.09 -6.02
C GLN A 306 -30.28 1.19 -6.38
N ALA A 307 -30.64 0.23 -5.52
CA ALA A 307 -31.81 -0.64 -5.74
C ALA A 307 -33.13 0.15 -5.79
N ARG A 308 -33.20 1.31 -5.11
CA ARG A 308 -34.33 2.25 -5.17
C ARG A 308 -34.22 3.27 -6.30
N GLY A 309 -33.21 3.17 -7.16
CA GLY A 309 -32.95 4.12 -8.25
C GLY A 309 -32.46 5.49 -7.79
N LEU A 310 -32.00 5.62 -6.54
CA LEU A 310 -31.47 6.84 -5.96
C LEU A 310 -29.94 6.84 -6.05
N GLN A 311 -29.36 7.89 -6.63
CA GLN A 311 -27.91 8.12 -6.62
C GLN A 311 -27.59 9.27 -5.66
N PRO A 312 -26.70 9.08 -4.67
CA PRO A 312 -26.26 10.18 -3.81
C PRO A 312 -25.61 11.29 -4.64
N GLU A 313 -26.01 12.52 -4.38
CA GLU A 313 -25.36 13.70 -4.93
C GLU A 313 -23.96 13.81 -4.31
N GLN A 314 -22.92 13.90 -5.15
CA GLN A 314 -21.56 14.19 -4.68
C GLN A 314 -21.47 15.66 -4.31
N VAL A 315 -21.08 15.94 -3.07
CA VAL A 315 -20.91 17.31 -2.55
C VAL A 315 -19.45 17.50 -2.18
N SER A 316 -18.83 18.58 -2.66
CA SER A 316 -17.50 19.01 -2.22
C SER A 316 -17.61 19.81 -0.92
N LEU A 317 -16.62 19.65 -0.04
CA LEU A 317 -16.49 20.52 1.13
C LEU A 317 -16.30 21.97 0.65
N GLY A 318 -17.09 22.89 1.20
CA GLY A 318 -16.88 24.33 1.02
C GLY A 318 -15.76 24.86 1.92
N GLU A 319 -15.60 26.18 1.99
CA GLU A 319 -14.62 26.80 2.88
C GLU A 319 -14.82 26.37 4.35
N ALA A 320 -13.73 25.96 4.99
CA ALA A 320 -13.71 25.63 6.40
C ALA A 320 -13.90 26.91 7.22
N HIS A 321 -14.99 26.97 7.99
CA HIS A 321 -15.22 28.06 8.92
C HIS A 321 -14.84 27.58 10.32
N PRO A 322 -13.88 28.22 11.01
CA PRO A 322 -13.59 27.89 12.39
C PRO A 322 -14.86 28.11 13.22
N LEU A 323 -15.24 27.14 14.05
CA LEU A 323 -16.43 27.21 14.90
C LEU A 323 -16.26 28.17 16.11
N GLY A 324 -15.32 29.11 16.04
CA GLY A 324 -14.86 29.92 17.17
C GLY A 324 -14.04 29.11 18.17
N ASP A 325 -13.55 29.79 19.23
CA ASP A 325 -12.93 29.14 20.38
C ASP A 325 -14.01 28.34 21.12
N ILE A 326 -14.22 27.10 20.68
CA ILE A 326 -14.86 26.11 21.52
C ILE A 326 -13.84 25.87 22.63
N GLU A 327 -14.04 26.46 23.81
CA GLU A 327 -13.25 26.21 25.00
C GLU A 327 -13.23 24.69 25.23
N LEU A 328 -12.13 24.08 24.79
CA LEU A 328 -11.75 22.71 25.07
C LEU A 328 -11.80 22.63 26.59
N HIS A 329 -12.83 21.99 27.14
CA HIS A 329 -12.85 21.75 28.57
C HIS A 329 -11.61 20.89 28.84
N PRO A 330 -10.57 21.43 29.49
CA PRO A 330 -9.38 20.66 29.76
C PRO A 330 -9.82 19.44 30.57
N ASN A 331 -9.22 18.29 30.26
CA ASN A 331 -9.43 17.04 30.96
C ASN A 331 -9.57 17.34 32.47
N PRO A 332 -10.67 16.95 33.14
CA PRO A 332 -10.95 17.42 34.49
C PRO A 332 -9.75 17.16 35.38
N PHE A 333 -9.25 18.22 36.01
CA PHE A 333 -8.12 18.18 36.94
C PHE A 333 -8.24 16.93 37.84
N PRO A 334 -7.20 16.09 37.97
CA PRO A 334 -7.29 14.75 38.57
C PRO A 334 -7.38 14.80 40.10
N TRP A 335 -8.42 15.45 40.62
CA TRP A 335 -8.67 15.69 42.04
C TRP A 335 -8.73 14.40 42.85
N LYS A 336 -9.19 13.28 42.25
CA LYS A 336 -9.24 11.96 42.89
C LYS A 336 -7.85 11.43 43.23
N LEU A 337 -6.87 11.66 42.35
CA LEU A 337 -5.49 11.26 42.56
C LEU A 337 -4.90 12.06 43.74
N LEU A 338 -5.11 13.37 43.74
CA LEU A 338 -4.69 14.28 44.82
C LEU A 338 -5.31 13.92 46.17
N ALA A 339 -6.61 13.59 46.20
CA ALA A 339 -7.30 13.14 47.41
C ALA A 339 -6.69 11.83 47.95
N MET A 340 -6.36 10.88 47.08
CA MET A 340 -5.69 9.63 47.46
C MET A 340 -4.32 9.89 48.09
N TRP A 341 -3.50 10.76 47.47
CA TRP A 341 -2.21 11.15 48.02
C TRP A 341 -2.35 11.80 49.41
N LEU A 342 -3.35 12.67 49.60
CA LEU A 342 -3.62 13.32 50.88
C LEU A 342 -3.96 12.30 51.98
N VAL A 343 -4.83 11.34 51.69
CA VAL A 343 -5.18 10.27 52.64
C VAL A 343 -3.99 9.38 52.95
N LEU A 344 -3.18 9.03 51.94
CA LEU A 344 -1.99 8.20 52.12
C LEU A 344 -0.95 8.88 53.02
N ILE A 345 -0.67 10.17 52.78
CA ILE A 345 0.25 10.97 53.61
C ILE A 345 -0.27 11.07 55.04
N ALA A 346 -1.57 11.31 55.23
CA ALA A 346 -2.18 11.37 56.56
C ALA A 346 -2.03 10.04 57.32
N GLY A 347 -2.28 8.91 56.66
CA GLY A 347 -2.08 7.58 57.25
C GLY A 347 -0.63 7.32 57.66
N THR A 348 0.32 7.72 56.80
CA THR A 348 1.75 7.53 57.07
C THR A 348 2.24 8.39 58.24
N LEU A 349 1.78 9.64 58.32
CA LEU A 349 2.08 10.55 59.44
C LEU A 349 1.53 10.03 60.76
N LEU A 350 0.30 9.49 60.77
CA LEU A 350 -0.30 8.90 61.96
C LEU A 350 0.53 7.71 62.48
N MET A 351 1.00 6.86 61.55
CA MET A 351 1.83 5.70 61.89
C MET A 351 3.19 6.13 62.46
N GLY A 352 3.83 7.14 61.84
CA GLY A 352 5.06 7.74 62.35
C GLY A 352 4.89 8.38 63.74
N TYR A 353 3.76 9.05 63.99
CA TYR A 353 3.44 9.63 65.28
C TYR A 353 3.29 8.58 66.38
N MET A 354 2.57 7.48 66.11
CA MET A 354 2.43 6.39 67.08
C MET A 354 3.77 5.74 67.42
N ALA A 355 4.60 5.46 66.41
CA ALA A 355 5.95 4.92 66.62
C ALA A 355 6.84 5.85 67.46
N TYR A 356 6.82 7.16 67.19
CA TYR A 356 7.54 8.14 67.97
C TYR A 356 7.04 8.22 69.42
N SER A 357 5.71 8.14 69.62
CA SER A 357 5.11 8.16 70.94
C SER A 357 5.53 6.96 71.80
N LEU A 358 5.59 5.76 71.21
CA LEU A 358 6.07 4.54 71.85
C LEU A 358 7.55 4.63 72.21
N TYR A 359 8.39 5.08 71.27
CA TYR A 359 9.81 5.30 71.52
C TYR A 359 10.04 6.26 72.70
N ARG A 360 9.27 7.36 72.76
CA ARG A 360 9.35 8.34 73.84
C ARG A 360 8.86 7.80 75.19
N GLN A 361 7.93 6.86 75.21
CA GLN A 361 7.46 6.21 76.44
C GLN A 361 8.48 5.19 76.97
N MET A 362 9.13 4.43 76.09
CA MET A 362 10.20 3.49 76.48
C MET A 362 11.40 4.21 77.09
N ASN A 363 11.76 5.39 76.55
CA ASN A 363 12.88 6.20 77.06
C ASN A 363 12.61 6.91 78.40
N LYS A 364 11.43 6.74 79.01
CA LYS A 364 11.07 7.28 80.34
C LYS A 364 11.07 6.21 81.44
N GLN A 365 11.33 4.94 81.10
CA GLN A 365 11.34 3.81 82.04
C GLN A 365 12.75 3.22 82.30
N THR A 366 13.78 3.79 81.70
CA THR A 366 15.17 3.73 82.15
C THR A 366 15.51 5.00 82.90
#